data_AF-A0A7J6UB18-F1
#
_entry.id   AF-A0A7J6UB18-F1
#
_cell.length_a   1.000
_cell.length_b   1.000
_cell.length_c   1.000
_cell.angle_alpha   90.00
_cell.angle_beta   90.00
_cell.angle_gamma   90.00
#
_symmetry.space_group_name_H-M   'P 1'
#
loop_
_entity.id
_entity.type
_entity.pdbx_description
1 polymer ?
#
loop_
_entity_poly.entity_id
_entity_poly.type
_entity_poly.pdbx_seq_one_letter_code
_entity_poly.pdbx_strand_id
1 'polypeptide(L)'
;EDINVVVDSVNNLEGDAAIPIVRGTARYVYDYKFKLSTSVTFRGLQLEADITVDDFANDMEPYTFHVNVKDKQGVDRDAITTARSIIIKAIIPQFISKLGEFVTEYHKL
;
A
#
# COMPACT_ATOMS: atom_id res chain seq x y z
N GLU A 1 -16.44 -19.14 -3.02
CA GLU A 1 -16.06 -18.69 -1.67
C GLU A 1 -15.98 -17.18 -1.74
N ASP A 2 -16.71 -16.46 -0.87
CA ASP A 2 -16.68 -15.00 -0.87
C ASP A 2 -15.36 -14.56 -0.22
N ILE A 3 -14.42 -14.14 -1.06
CA ILE A 3 -13.20 -13.44 -0.64
C ILE A 3 -13.54 -11.96 -0.65
N ASN A 4 -13.53 -11.33 0.52
CA ASN A 4 -13.70 -9.89 0.65
C ASN A 4 -12.43 -9.29 1.23
N VAL A 5 -11.91 -8.25 0.58
CA VAL A 5 -10.74 -7.50 1.07
C VAL A 5 -11.13 -6.04 1.15
N VAL A 6 -10.93 -5.44 2.33
CA VAL A 6 -11.30 -4.06 2.62
C VAL A 6 -10.05 -3.29 3.05
N VAL A 7 -9.89 -2.07 2.55
CA VAL A 7 -8.89 -1.12 3.05
C VAL A 7 -9.60 -0.22 4.04
N ASP A 8 -9.20 -0.27 5.31
CA ASP A 8 -9.90 0.39 6.41
C ASP A 8 -9.42 1.84 6.58
N SER A 9 -8.10 2.06 6.50
CA SER A 9 -7.50 3.37 6.76
C SER A 9 -6.07 3.49 6.21
N VAL A 10 -5.66 4.72 5.90
CA VAL A 10 -4.25 5.10 5.72
C VAL A 10 -3.73 5.67 7.03
N ASN A 11 -2.62 5.15 7.52
CA ASN A 11 -2.02 5.51 8.80
C ASN A 11 -0.57 5.95 8.60
N ASN A 12 -0.10 6.81 9.50
CA ASN A 12 1.29 7.25 9.59
C ASN A 12 1.86 7.74 8.24
N LEU A 13 1.09 8.57 7.53
CA LEU A 13 1.59 9.22 6.32
C LEU A 13 2.61 10.29 6.72
N GLU A 14 3.87 9.98 6.44
CA GLU A 14 5.03 10.79 6.73
C GLU A 14 5.79 11.02 5.42
N GLY A 15 6.38 12.20 5.27
CA GLY A 15 7.12 12.57 4.07
C GLY A 15 6.78 13.94 3.56
N ASP A 16 7.34 14.28 2.41
CA ASP A 16 7.22 15.59 1.79
C ASP A 16 7.15 15.49 0.27
N ALA A 17 6.60 16.55 -0.31
CA ALA A 17 6.60 16.74 -1.74
C ALA A 17 6.85 18.21 -2.06
N ALA A 18 7.67 18.44 -3.07
CA ALA A 18 8.02 19.76 -3.55
C ALA A 18 8.13 19.79 -5.07
N ILE A 19 7.87 20.96 -5.64
CA ILE A 19 8.03 21.22 -7.08
C ILE A 19 9.07 22.34 -7.28
N PRO A 20 10.37 22.07 -7.13
CA PRO A 20 11.40 23.07 -7.42
C PRO A 20 11.51 23.37 -8.93
N ILE A 21 11.79 24.63 -9.26
CA ILE A 21 12.13 25.06 -10.63
C ILE A 21 13.65 25.12 -10.75
N VAL A 22 14.23 24.26 -11.59
CA VAL A 22 15.67 24.20 -11.84
C VAL A 22 15.93 24.54 -13.29
N ARG A 23 16.63 25.65 -13.55
CA ARG A 23 16.95 26.14 -14.91
C ARG A 23 15.71 26.30 -15.82
N GLY A 24 14.59 26.73 -15.25
CA GLY A 24 13.33 26.92 -15.98
C GLY A 24 12.51 25.64 -16.19
N THR A 25 12.91 24.51 -15.60
CA THR A 25 12.17 23.25 -15.68
C THR A 25 11.65 22.86 -14.29
N ALA A 26 10.36 22.54 -14.19
CA ALA A 26 9.77 21.98 -12.97
C ALA A 26 10.31 20.57 -12.72
N ARG A 27 10.68 20.29 -11.47
CA ARG A 27 11.10 18.97 -11.00
C ARG A 27 10.12 18.55 -9.91
N TYR A 28 9.49 17.39 -10.07
CA TYR A 28 8.53 16.86 -9.12
C TYR A 28 9.27 15.90 -8.20
N VAL A 29 9.47 16.31 -6.95
CA VAL A 29 10.13 15.51 -5.93
C VAL A 29 9.08 15.14 -4.89
N TYR A 30 9.03 13.86 -4.55
CA TYR A 30 8.19 13.35 -3.48
C TYR A 30 8.90 12.16 -2.83
N ASP A 31 8.73 12.05 -1.52
CA ASP A 31 9.19 10.93 -0.71
C ASP A 31 8.19 10.74 0.41
N TYR A 32 7.52 9.59 0.41
CA TYR A 32 6.54 9.25 1.44
C TYR A 32 6.72 7.83 1.97
N LYS A 33 6.47 7.73 3.26
CA LYS A 33 6.26 6.49 3.98
C LYS A 33 4.87 6.48 4.56
N PHE A 34 4.16 5.37 4.43
CA PHE A 34 2.85 5.21 5.06
C PHE A 34 2.47 3.74 5.21
N LYS A 35 1.37 3.52 5.93
CA LYS A 35 0.85 2.20 6.23
C LYS A 35 -0.64 2.13 5.89
N LEU A 36 -1.06 1.12 5.15
CA LEU A 36 -2.47 0.79 4.96
C LEU A 36 -2.88 -0.28 5.98
N SER A 37 -3.97 -0.05 6.69
CA SER A 37 -4.62 -1.12 7.45
C SER A 37 -5.76 -1.70 6.62
N THR A 38 -5.78 -3.02 6.55
CA THR A 38 -6.67 -3.81 5.70
C THR A 38 -7.25 -4.97 6.48
N SER A 39 -8.41 -5.44 6.05
CA SER A 39 -9.00 -6.68 6.55
C SER A 39 -9.36 -7.60 5.39
N VAL A 40 -9.11 -8.90 5.57
CA VAL A 40 -9.45 -9.94 4.61
C VAL A 40 -10.37 -10.94 5.27
N THR A 41 -11.51 -11.19 4.62
CA THR A 41 -12.47 -12.22 5.01
C THR A 41 -12.46 -13.32 3.96
N PHE A 42 -12.19 -14.55 4.39
CA PHE A 42 -12.24 -15.74 3.54
C PHE A 42 -12.61 -16.96 4.38
N ARG A 43 -13.44 -17.87 3.85
CA ARG A 43 -13.87 -19.09 4.56
C ARG A 43 -14.45 -18.83 5.97
N GLY A 44 -15.12 -17.69 6.16
CA GLY A 44 -15.67 -17.27 7.46
C GLY A 44 -14.63 -16.77 8.48
N LEU A 45 -13.34 -16.72 8.12
CA LEU A 45 -12.27 -16.14 8.92
C LEU A 45 -12.05 -14.70 8.50
N GLN A 46 -12.01 -13.79 9.48
CA GLN A 46 -11.62 -12.39 9.28
C GLN A 46 -10.25 -12.16 9.89
N LEU A 47 -9.29 -11.77 9.05
CA LEU A 47 -7.93 -11.45 9.47
C LEU A 47 -7.63 -9.98 9.16
N GLU A 48 -6.91 -9.34 10.07
CA GLU A 48 -6.39 -7.99 9.86
C GLU A 48 -4.99 -8.08 9.30
N ALA A 49 -4.64 -7.15 8.43
CA ALA A 49 -3.32 -7.05 7.85
C ALA A 49 -2.94 -5.61 7.60
N ASP A 50 -1.66 -5.36 7.72
CA ASP A 50 -1.06 -4.06 7.46
C ASP A 50 -0.15 -4.16 6.23
N ILE A 51 -0.24 -3.17 5.35
CA ILE A 51 0.64 -3.03 4.19
C ILE A 51 1.48 -1.77 4.41
N THR A 52 2.77 -1.94 4.71
CA THR A 52 3.69 -0.81 4.83
C THR A 52 4.34 -0.53 3.48
N VAL A 53 4.38 0.75 3.13
CA VAL A 53 5.19 1.30 2.05
C VAL A 53 6.24 2.19 2.67
N ASP A 54 7.49 1.73 2.62
CA ASP A 54 8.60 2.42 3.30
C ASP A 54 9.22 3.53 2.43
N ASP A 55 9.29 3.35 1.11
CA ASP A 55 9.87 4.32 0.16
C ASP A 55 8.95 4.49 -1.06
N PHE A 56 7.92 5.35 -0.95
CA PHE A 56 7.18 5.87 -2.10
C PHE A 56 7.83 7.17 -2.56
N ALA A 57 8.85 7.07 -3.40
CA ALA A 57 9.65 8.21 -3.87
C ALA A 57 9.73 8.30 -5.40
N ASN A 58 10.05 9.50 -5.90
CA ASN A 58 10.10 9.77 -7.35
C ASN A 58 11.21 9.03 -8.11
N ASP A 59 12.20 8.47 -7.41
CA ASP A 59 13.33 7.74 -7.96
C ASP A 59 13.35 6.25 -7.55
N MET A 60 12.34 5.80 -6.80
CA MET A 60 12.18 4.43 -6.33
C MET A 60 11.02 3.75 -7.05
N GLU A 61 11.29 3.17 -8.23
CA GLU A 61 10.37 2.21 -8.86
C GLU A 61 11.11 0.92 -9.25
N PRO A 62 10.55 -0.27 -8.97
CA PRO A 62 9.22 -0.51 -8.37
C PRO A 62 9.17 -0.33 -6.84
N TYR A 63 8.03 0.10 -6.32
CA TYR A 63 7.79 0.26 -4.87
C TYR A 63 7.82 -1.08 -4.13
N THR A 64 8.38 -1.08 -2.91
CA THR A 64 8.40 -2.25 -2.03
C THR A 64 7.22 -2.22 -1.07
N PHE A 65 6.46 -3.32 -1.02
CA PHE A 65 5.30 -3.47 -0.14
C PHE A 65 5.55 -4.56 0.90
N HIS A 66 5.46 -4.20 2.18
CA HIS A 66 5.56 -5.14 3.29
C HIS A 66 4.17 -5.48 3.82
N VAL A 67 3.66 -6.66 3.43
CA VAL A 67 2.37 -7.17 3.92
C VAL A 67 2.58 -8.00 5.18
N ASN A 68 2.01 -7.54 6.29
CA ASN A 68 2.01 -8.22 7.59
C ASN A 68 0.57 -8.55 8.02
N VAL A 69 0.22 -9.83 8.03
CA VAL A 69 -1.08 -10.29 8.55
C VAL A 69 -0.94 -10.48 10.05
N LYS A 70 -1.82 -9.84 10.84
CA LYS A 70 -1.76 -9.90 12.30
C LYS A 70 -2.10 -11.31 12.77
N ASP A 71 -1.18 -11.91 13.52
CA ASP A 71 -1.40 -13.18 14.17
C ASP A 71 -2.37 -12.99 15.34
N LYS A 72 -3.53 -13.66 15.28
CA LYS A 72 -4.47 -13.76 16.40
C LYS A 72 -4.36 -15.18 16.93
N GLN A 73 -4.19 -15.32 18.25
CA GLN A 73 -4.08 -16.62 18.91
C GLN A 73 -5.19 -17.58 18.44
N GLY A 74 -4.79 -18.74 17.92
CA GLY A 74 -5.71 -19.78 17.44
C GLY A 74 -5.95 -19.77 15.91
N VAL A 75 -5.33 -18.87 15.16
CA VAL A 75 -5.36 -18.89 13.68
C VAL A 75 -4.23 -19.77 13.14
N ASP A 76 -4.55 -20.66 12.21
CA ASP A 76 -3.58 -21.51 11.55
C ASP A 76 -2.60 -20.69 10.67
N ARG A 77 -1.32 -21.07 10.67
CA ARG A 77 -0.27 -20.42 9.89
C ARG A 77 -0.55 -20.51 8.39
N ASP A 78 -1.21 -21.58 7.94
CA ASP A 78 -1.63 -21.72 6.54
C ASP A 78 -2.72 -20.71 6.16
N ALA A 79 -3.61 -20.39 7.09
CA ALA A 79 -4.62 -19.33 6.90
C ALA A 79 -3.95 -17.95 6.81
N ILE A 80 -2.94 -17.66 7.64
CA ILE A 80 -2.15 -16.42 7.58
C ILE A 80 -1.43 -16.29 6.23
N THR A 81 -0.79 -17.37 5.77
CA THR A 81 -0.07 -17.40 4.49
C THR A 81 -1.03 -17.21 3.31
N THR A 82 -2.20 -17.85 3.36
CA THR A 82 -3.26 -17.71 2.36
C THR A 82 -3.79 -16.27 2.32
N ALA A 83 -4.11 -15.70 3.47
CA ALA A 83 -4.56 -14.32 3.60
C ALA A 83 -3.55 -13.32 3.02
N ARG A 84 -2.27 -13.50 3.34
CA ARG A 84 -1.18 -12.67 2.79
C ARG A 84 -1.16 -12.76 1.26
N SER A 85 -1.26 -13.96 0.71
CA SER A 85 -1.30 -14.19 -0.75
C SER A 85 -2.51 -13.53 -1.41
N ILE A 86 -3.69 -13.62 -0.78
CA ILE A 86 -4.91 -12.96 -1.25
C ILE A 86 -4.72 -11.44 -1.28
N ILE A 87 -4.22 -10.84 -0.19
CA ILE A 87 -3.98 -9.40 -0.11
C ILE A 87 -2.99 -8.95 -1.18
N ILE A 88 -1.86 -9.67 -1.33
CA ILE A 88 -0.85 -9.36 -2.35
C ILE A 88 -1.47 -9.36 -3.75
N LYS A 89 -2.31 -10.36 -4.07
CA LYS A 89 -2.90 -10.48 -5.41
C LYS A 89 -4.05 -9.51 -5.65
N ALA A 90 -4.83 -9.19 -4.62
CA ALA A 90 -6.04 -8.37 -4.75
C ALA A 90 -5.75 -6.87 -4.58
N ILE A 91 -4.96 -6.49 -3.57
CA ILE A 91 -4.80 -5.09 -3.15
C ILE A 91 -3.59 -4.44 -3.81
N ILE A 92 -2.42 -5.10 -3.85
CA ILE A 92 -1.19 -4.44 -4.34
C ILE A 92 -1.34 -3.93 -5.78
N PRO A 93 -1.91 -4.66 -6.76
CA PRO A 93 -2.05 -4.12 -8.12
C PRO A 93 -2.97 -2.90 -8.20
N GLN A 94 -4.09 -2.91 -7.47
CA GLN A 94 -5.00 -1.76 -7.39
C GLN A 94 -4.31 -0.57 -6.73
N PHE A 95 -3.50 -0.85 -5.72
CA PHE A 95 -2.80 0.19 -4.98
C PHE A 95 -1.68 0.83 -5.79
N ILE A 96 -0.89 0.04 -6.53
CA ILE A 96 0.08 0.55 -7.51
C ILE A 96 -0.62 1.44 -8.54
N SER A 97 -1.79 1.04 -9.04
CA SER A 97 -2.57 1.86 -9.98
C SER A 97 -2.95 3.22 -9.37
N LYS A 98 -3.36 3.25 -8.09
CA LYS A 98 -3.71 4.49 -7.39
C LYS A 98 -2.51 5.39 -7.11
N LEU A 99 -1.36 4.82 -6.79
CA LEU A 99 -0.11 5.57 -6.67
C LEU A 99 0.28 6.18 -8.04
N GLY A 100 0.12 5.44 -9.13
CA GLY A 100 0.34 5.97 -10.48
C GLY A 100 -0.62 7.10 -10.86
N GLU A 101 -1.89 7.04 -10.44
CA GLU A 101 -2.84 8.14 -10.57
C GLU A 101 -2.36 9.38 -9.81
N PHE A 102 -1.93 9.22 -8.55
CA PHE A 102 -1.35 10.31 -7.76
C PHE A 102 -0.16 10.95 -8.47
N VAL A 103 0.80 10.16 -8.97
CA VAL A 103 1.97 10.68 -9.69
C VAL A 103 1.52 11.49 -10.91
N THR A 104 0.56 10.96 -11.68
CA THR A 104 0.02 11.63 -12.86
C THR A 104 -0.67 12.95 -12.52
N GLU A 105 -1.41 13.01 -11.41
CA GLU A 105 -2.08 14.23 -10.95
C GLU A 105 -1.09 15.25 -10.39
N TYR A 106 -0.08 14.80 -9.64
CA TYR A 106 0.96 15.65 -9.07
C TYR A 106 1.76 16.39 -10.17
N HIS A 107 1.98 15.75 -11.32
CA HIS A 107 2.64 16.35 -12.47
C HIS A 107 1.79 17.36 -13.26
N LYS A 108 0.49 17.50 -12.94
CA LYS A 108 -0.42 18.47 -13.58
C LYS A 108 -0.53 19.80 -12.82
N LEU A 109 -0.03 19.85 -11.58
CA LEU A 109 -0.01 21.06 -10.74
C LEU A 109 1.04 22.06 -11.24
#